data_AF-A0A0G4IC01-F1
#
_entry.id   AF-A0A0G4IC01-F1
#
_cell.length_a   1.000
_cell.length_b   1.000
_cell.length_c   1.000
_cell.angle_alpha   90.00
_cell.angle_beta   90.00
_cell.angle_gamma   90.00
#
_symmetry.space_group_name_H-M   'P 1'
#
loop_
_entity.id
_entity.type
_entity.pdbx_description
1 polymer ?
#
loop_
_entity_poly.entity_id
_entity_poly.type
_entity_poly.pdbx_seq_one_letter_code
_entity_poly.pdbx_strand_id
1 'polypeptide(L)'
;MEENSTTDERLLDPQEYLGDVLAAVDLLKEKVKNASLDPADWLDRTYARSRLESVTFSYKEDRPRALLGNLRQQPDTVLVAFRDSTDADDWLNTNLRAYGDPNIFDRVGSMHAGFYERAKDVPPEPFLEMLRSGKRLVVCGL
;
A
#
# COMPACT_ATOMS: atom_id res chain seq x y z
N MET A 1 -19.54 -11.42 -32.05
CA MET A 1 -18.75 -10.21 -31.72
C MET A 1 -17.99 -10.56 -30.47
N GLU A 2 -16.71 -10.89 -30.61
CA GLU A 2 -15.82 -11.11 -29.48
C GLU A 2 -15.16 -9.76 -29.17
N GLU A 3 -15.44 -9.20 -28.00
CA GLU A 3 -14.69 -8.06 -27.48
C GLU A 3 -13.34 -8.57 -27.02
N ASN A 4 -12.29 -8.20 -27.76
CA ASN A 4 -10.91 -8.35 -27.34
C ASN A 4 -10.70 -7.53 -26.06
N SER A 5 -10.80 -8.17 -24.90
CA SER A 5 -10.18 -7.69 -23.67
C SER A 5 -8.67 -7.84 -23.82
N THR A 6 -8.04 -6.85 -24.47
CA THR A 6 -6.59 -6.69 -24.38
C THR A 6 -6.30 -6.12 -23.00
N THR A 7 -6.01 -6.99 -22.03
CA THR A 7 -5.36 -6.55 -20.79
C THR A 7 -4.12 -5.77 -21.18
N ASP A 8 -4.07 -4.48 -20.85
CA ASP A 8 -2.94 -3.61 -21.21
C ASP A 8 -1.68 -4.08 -20.46
N GLU A 9 -0.87 -4.89 -21.13
CA GLU A 9 0.39 -5.45 -20.61
C GLU A 9 1.47 -4.38 -20.40
N ARG A 10 1.22 -3.13 -20.83
CA ARG A 10 2.17 -2.04 -20.67
C ARG A 10 2.47 -1.79 -19.20
N LEU A 11 3.73 -1.79 -18.83
CA LEU A 11 4.18 -1.41 -17.49
C LEU A 11 3.74 0.03 -17.16
N LEU A 12 3.28 0.24 -15.92
CA LEU A 12 2.89 1.56 -15.41
C LEU A 12 4.12 2.48 -15.37
N ASP A 13 3.97 3.74 -15.79
CA ASP A 13 5.02 4.75 -15.66
C ASP A 13 5.05 5.29 -14.22
N PRO A 14 6.13 5.06 -13.44
CA PRO A 14 6.20 5.53 -12.06
C PRO A 14 6.04 7.05 -11.90
N GLN A 15 6.43 7.85 -12.90
CA GLN A 15 6.29 9.31 -12.85
C GLN A 15 4.84 9.74 -12.85
N GLU A 16 3.96 8.96 -13.50
CA GLU A 16 2.54 9.23 -13.58
C GLU A 16 1.85 9.12 -12.20
N TYR A 17 2.33 8.24 -11.32
CA TYR A 17 1.71 7.97 -10.02
C TYR A 17 2.39 8.66 -8.85
N LEU A 18 3.53 9.33 -9.06
CA LEU A 18 4.33 9.87 -7.98
C LEU A 18 3.53 10.83 -7.07
N GLY A 19 2.70 11.70 -7.66
CA GLY A 19 1.85 12.62 -6.90
C GLY A 19 0.80 11.89 -6.06
N ASP A 20 0.17 10.86 -6.60
CA ASP A 20 -0.83 10.05 -5.91
C ASP A 20 -0.20 9.17 -4.82
N VAL A 21 1.02 8.66 -5.06
CA VAL A 21 1.82 7.93 -4.09
C VAL A 21 2.15 8.80 -2.88
N LEU A 22 2.63 10.03 -3.11
CA LEU A 22 2.90 10.98 -2.02
C LEU A 22 1.63 11.30 -1.23
N ALA A 23 0.52 11.58 -1.92
CA ALA A 23 -0.76 11.84 -1.29
C ALA A 23 -1.23 10.67 -0.42
N ALA A 24 -1.11 9.43 -0.92
CA ALA A 24 -1.50 8.22 -0.20
C ALA A 24 -0.65 7.98 1.06
N VAL A 25 0.68 8.14 0.97
CA VAL A 25 1.58 7.96 2.12
C VAL A 25 1.34 9.03 3.18
N ASP A 26 1.22 10.30 2.79
CA ASP A 26 0.99 11.39 3.73
C ASP A 26 -0.40 11.29 4.38
N LEU A 27 -1.43 10.91 3.62
CA LEU A 27 -2.76 10.67 4.16
C LEU A 27 -2.75 9.54 5.20
N LEU A 28 -2.00 8.45 4.96
CA LEU A 28 -1.83 7.39 5.94
C LEU A 28 -1.11 7.90 7.21
N LYS A 29 -0.05 8.70 7.05
CA LYS A 29 0.67 9.33 8.18
C LYS A 29 -0.24 10.24 8.99
N GLU A 30 -1.09 11.01 8.32
CA GLU A 30 -2.02 11.92 9.00
C GLU A 30 -3.15 11.15 9.69
N LYS A 31 -3.69 10.10 9.07
CA LYS A 31 -4.73 9.25 9.69
C LYS A 31 -4.25 8.57 10.98
N VAL A 32 -2.97 8.21 11.05
CA VAL A 32 -2.35 7.70 12.29
C VAL A 32 -2.38 8.75 13.40
N LYS A 33 -2.12 10.03 13.07
CA LYS A 33 -2.08 11.14 14.03
C LYS A 33 -3.47 11.63 14.41
N ASN A 34 -4.42 11.56 13.48
CA ASN A 34 -5.78 12.05 13.62
C ASN A 34 -6.77 10.96 13.18
N ALA A 35 -7.23 10.16 14.15
CA ALA A 35 -8.17 9.07 13.88
C ALA A 35 -9.49 9.56 13.27
N SER A 36 -9.93 10.78 13.60
CA SER A 36 -11.15 11.40 13.07
C SER A 36 -11.00 12.06 11.70
N LEU A 37 -9.82 12.00 11.08
CA LEU A 37 -9.56 12.59 9.77
C LEU A 37 -10.54 12.09 8.72
N ASP A 38 -11.21 13.03 8.03
CA ASP A 38 -11.94 12.78 6.79
C ASP A 38 -10.93 12.74 5.61
N PRO A 39 -10.76 11.58 4.96
CA PRO A 39 -9.79 11.44 3.88
C PRO A 39 -10.09 12.31 2.66
N ALA A 40 -11.37 12.50 2.32
CA ALA A 40 -11.77 13.21 1.10
C ALA A 40 -11.49 14.71 1.25
N ASP A 41 -11.95 15.32 2.34
CA ASP A 41 -11.67 16.73 2.66
C ASP A 41 -10.17 17.01 2.76
N TRP A 42 -9.41 16.10 3.38
CA TRP A 42 -7.97 16.29 3.54
C TRP A 42 -7.22 16.22 2.19
N LEU A 43 -7.59 15.29 1.31
CA LEU A 43 -7.00 15.18 -0.03
C LEU A 43 -7.32 16.42 -0.87
N ASP A 44 -8.58 16.88 -0.87
CA ASP A 44 -9.01 18.04 -1.63
C ASP A 44 -8.24 19.31 -1.23
N ARG A 45 -7.91 19.44 0.07
CA ARG A 45 -7.16 20.59 0.58
C ARG A 45 -5.64 20.48 0.38
N THR A 46 -5.06 19.32 0.62
CA THR A 46 -3.59 19.14 0.66
C THR A 46 -3.02 18.74 -0.70
N TYR A 47 -3.76 17.91 -1.42
CA TYR A 47 -3.36 17.28 -2.68
C TYR A 47 -4.49 17.38 -3.71
N ALA A 48 -4.99 18.60 -3.99
CA ALA A 48 -6.14 18.84 -4.89
C ALA A 48 -6.02 18.25 -6.31
N ARG A 49 -4.80 17.91 -6.76
CA ARG A 49 -4.54 17.27 -8.06
C ARG A 49 -4.43 15.75 -7.99
N SER A 50 -4.48 15.19 -6.78
CA SER A 50 -4.51 13.74 -6.56
C SER A 50 -5.74 13.16 -7.23
N ARG A 51 -5.57 12.00 -7.85
CA ARG A 51 -6.62 11.21 -8.48
C ARG A 51 -7.21 10.20 -7.51
N LEU A 52 -6.77 10.18 -6.24
CA LEU A 52 -7.21 9.26 -5.21
C LEU A 52 -8.65 9.59 -4.75
N GLU A 53 -9.59 8.65 -4.86
CA GLU A 53 -11.01 8.94 -4.59
C GLU A 53 -11.71 7.90 -3.69
N SER A 54 -11.28 6.64 -3.70
CA SER A 54 -11.86 5.59 -2.84
C SER A 54 -10.81 5.03 -1.90
N VAL A 55 -10.61 5.71 -0.78
CA VAL A 55 -9.59 5.37 0.22
C VAL A 55 -10.17 4.43 1.28
N THR A 56 -9.49 3.31 1.49
CA THR A 56 -9.74 2.36 2.59
C THR A 56 -8.47 2.19 3.40
N PHE A 57 -8.58 2.16 4.72
CA PHE A 57 -7.46 1.86 5.60
C PHE A 57 -7.58 0.42 6.09
N SER A 58 -6.46 -0.32 6.05
CA SER A 58 -6.35 -1.57 6.79
C SER A 58 -5.95 -1.29 8.23
N TYR A 59 -6.49 -2.05 9.17
CA TYR A 59 -6.28 -1.83 10.60
C TYR A 59 -5.76 -3.08 11.30
N LYS A 60 -4.88 -2.88 12.28
CA LYS A 60 -4.53 -3.86 13.31
C LYS A 60 -4.64 -3.18 14.67
N GLU A 61 -5.51 -3.68 15.54
CA GLU A 61 -5.72 -3.14 16.90
C GLU A 61 -5.98 -1.62 16.88
N ASP A 62 -6.97 -1.19 16.07
CA ASP A 62 -7.39 0.21 15.88
C ASP A 62 -6.34 1.16 15.28
N ARG A 63 -5.17 0.64 14.88
CA ARG A 63 -4.12 1.43 14.22
C ARG A 63 -4.13 1.18 12.71
N PRO A 64 -4.20 2.22 11.86
CA PRO A 64 -4.11 2.04 10.43
C PRO A 64 -2.69 1.59 10.05
N ARG A 65 -2.58 0.54 9.24
CA ARG A 65 -1.29 -0.08 8.84
C ARG A 65 -0.95 0.14 7.38
N ALA A 66 -1.97 0.20 6.54
CA ALA A 66 -1.82 0.51 5.13
C ALA A 66 -3.06 1.23 4.61
N LEU A 67 -2.88 1.94 3.50
CA LEU A 67 -3.94 2.58 2.74
C LEU A 67 -4.10 1.87 1.40
N LEU A 68 -5.34 1.62 1.00
CA LEU A 68 -5.72 1.17 -0.33
C LEU A 68 -6.56 2.26 -0.99
N GLY A 69 -6.19 2.69 -2.18
CA GLY A 69 -6.88 3.78 -2.88
C GLY A 69 -7.05 3.53 -4.36
N ASN A 70 -8.28 3.63 -4.86
CA ASN A 70 -8.55 3.63 -6.30
C ASN A 70 -8.26 5.01 -6.90
N LEU A 71 -7.83 5.00 -8.17
CA LEU A 71 -7.60 6.21 -8.96
C LEU A 71 -8.82 6.51 -9.85
N ARG A 72 -9.36 7.73 -9.78
CA ARG A 72 -10.56 8.21 -10.51
C ARG A 72 -10.54 7.91 -12.01
N GLN A 73 -9.36 7.91 -12.63
CA GLN A 73 -9.17 7.73 -14.08
C GLN A 73 -8.58 6.37 -14.45
N GLN A 74 -8.31 5.53 -13.44
CA GLN A 74 -7.76 4.19 -13.62
C GLN A 74 -8.39 3.25 -12.58
N PRO A 75 -9.65 2.87 -12.77
CA PRO A 75 -10.39 2.05 -11.80
C PRO A 75 -9.78 0.65 -11.60
N ASP A 76 -8.98 0.19 -12.56
CA ASP A 76 -8.28 -1.08 -12.55
C ASP A 76 -6.92 -1.01 -11.83
N THR A 77 -6.49 0.17 -11.38
CA THR A 77 -5.25 0.38 -10.62
C THR A 77 -5.59 0.76 -9.18
N VAL A 78 -4.97 0.06 -8.24
CA VAL A 78 -5.06 0.34 -6.80
C VAL A 78 -3.69 0.75 -6.29
N LEU A 79 -3.64 1.89 -5.63
CA LEU A 79 -2.48 2.31 -4.85
C LEU A 79 -2.54 1.67 -3.47
N VAL A 80 -1.42 1.08 -3.07
CA VAL A 80 -1.23 0.46 -1.77
C VAL A 80 -0.08 1.20 -1.09
N ALA A 81 -0.39 2.00 -0.08
CA ALA A 81 0.62 2.75 0.67
C ALA A 81 0.89 2.11 2.04
N PHE A 82 2.17 1.97 2.35
CA PHE A 82 2.68 1.57 3.66
C PHE A 82 3.39 2.74 4.33
N ARG A 83 3.37 2.74 5.67
CA ARG A 83 4.04 3.76 6.47
C ARG A 83 5.49 3.38 6.74
N ASP A 84 6.40 4.37 6.70
CA ASP A 84 7.72 4.29 7.31
C ASP A 84 7.66 3.75 8.74
N SER A 85 8.79 3.14 9.13
CA SER A 85 9.12 3.05 10.54
C SER A 85 9.89 4.27 10.99
N THR A 86 9.43 4.85 12.09
CA THR A 86 10.19 5.81 12.90
C THR A 86 10.79 5.15 14.15
N ASP A 87 10.56 3.84 14.35
CA ASP A 87 11.05 3.08 15.48
C ASP A 87 12.47 2.60 15.19
N ALA A 88 13.43 3.00 16.02
CA ALA A 88 14.82 2.62 15.86
C ALA A 88 14.99 1.09 15.88
N ASP A 89 14.17 0.36 16.64
CA ASP A 89 14.24 -1.10 16.72
C ASP A 89 13.89 -1.78 15.39
N ASP A 90 13.04 -1.15 14.57
CA ASP A 90 12.72 -1.66 13.23
C ASP A 90 13.89 -1.54 12.26
N TRP A 91 14.82 -0.61 12.52
CA TRP A 91 16.02 -0.36 11.70
C TRP A 91 17.30 -1.00 12.26
N LEU A 92 17.38 -1.16 13.59
CA LEU A 92 18.57 -1.66 14.28
C LEU A 92 18.56 -3.18 14.44
N ASN A 93 17.38 -3.83 14.38
CA ASN A 93 17.29 -5.29 14.35
C ASN A 93 17.78 -5.83 13.00
N THR A 94 19.06 -6.19 12.95
CA THR A 94 19.70 -6.63 11.71
C THR A 94 19.53 -8.13 11.47
N ASN A 95 19.17 -8.45 10.23
CA ASN A 95 19.25 -9.77 9.60
C ASN A 95 18.52 -10.92 10.30
N LEU A 96 17.26 -11.13 9.92
CA LEU A 96 16.65 -12.45 10.08
C LEU A 96 17.21 -13.32 8.95
N ARG A 97 17.92 -14.41 9.29
CA ARG A 97 18.00 -15.54 8.37
C ARG A 97 16.62 -16.18 8.39
N ALA A 98 15.76 -15.78 7.46
CA ALA A 98 14.51 -16.47 7.21
C ALA A 98 14.85 -17.85 6.61
N TYR A 99 15.25 -18.78 7.47
CA TYR A 99 14.94 -20.18 7.23
C TYR A 99 13.43 -20.22 7.15
N GLY A 100 12.93 -20.44 5.93
CA GLY A 100 11.59 -20.13 5.50
C GLY A 100 10.56 -20.37 6.59
N ASP A 101 9.76 -19.34 6.87
CA ASP A 101 8.36 -19.65 7.11
C ASP A 101 7.87 -20.25 5.77
N PRO A 102 7.65 -21.57 5.69
CA PRO A 102 7.24 -22.21 4.44
C PRO A 102 5.88 -21.72 3.95
N ASN A 103 5.16 -20.94 4.78
CA ASN A 103 3.89 -20.33 4.41
C ASN A 103 4.04 -18.98 3.67
N ILE A 104 5.24 -18.38 3.64
CA ILE A 104 5.43 -17.01 3.10
C ILE A 104 6.39 -16.98 1.91
N PHE A 105 7.54 -17.66 1.98
CA PHE A 105 8.50 -17.73 0.87
C PHE A 105 8.86 -19.19 0.56
N ASP A 106 8.78 -19.55 -0.72
CA ASP A 106 9.16 -20.87 -1.25
C ASP A 106 10.69 -21.07 -1.27
N ARG A 107 11.47 -20.00 -1.09
CA ARG A 107 12.94 -19.99 -1.14
C ARG A 107 13.54 -19.32 0.10
N VAL A 108 14.74 -19.79 0.46
CA VAL A 108 15.53 -19.20 1.56
C VAL A 108 16.13 -17.87 1.09
N GLY A 109 15.83 -16.81 1.85
CA GLY A 109 16.36 -15.47 1.63
C GLY A 109 16.82 -14.82 2.94
N SER A 110 17.62 -13.75 2.83
CA SER A 110 17.92 -12.89 3.98
C SER A 110 17.05 -11.64 3.90
N MET A 111 16.50 -11.22 5.03
CA MET A 111 15.66 -10.04 5.11
C MET A 111 15.91 -9.25 6.40
N HIS A 112 15.54 -7.97 6.38
CA HIS A 112 15.59 -7.12 7.56
C HIS A 112 14.56 -7.59 8.58
N ALA A 113 15.00 -7.97 9.79
CA ALA A 113 14.12 -8.57 10.79
C ALA A 113 12.99 -7.61 11.19
N GLY A 114 13.32 -6.34 11.47
CA GLY A 114 12.31 -5.33 11.83
C GLY A 114 11.24 -5.12 10.76
N PHE A 115 11.63 -5.07 9.48
CA PHE A 115 10.64 -4.90 8.40
C PHE A 115 9.80 -6.15 8.18
N TYR A 116 10.35 -7.34 8.41
CA TYR A 116 9.58 -8.58 8.38
C TYR A 116 8.53 -8.62 9.49
N GLU A 117 8.91 -8.28 10.73
CA GLU A 117 7.98 -8.22 11.86
C GLU A 117 6.83 -7.23 11.58
N ARG A 118 7.15 -6.05 11.03
CA ARG A 118 6.12 -5.08 10.61
C ARG A 118 5.24 -5.58 9.49
N ALA A 119 5.79 -6.28 8.49
CA ALA A 119 4.99 -6.77 7.37
C ALA A 119 3.89 -7.74 7.84
N LYS A 120 4.16 -8.55 8.86
CA LYS A 120 3.17 -9.45 9.50
C LYS A 120 2.04 -8.71 10.21
N ASP A 121 2.21 -7.44 10.52
CA ASP A 121 1.17 -6.61 11.14
C ASP A 121 0.18 -6.04 10.13
N VAL A 122 0.45 -6.15 8.83
CA VAL A 122 -0.46 -5.70 7.78
C VAL A 122 -1.47 -6.82 7.48
N PRO A 123 -2.78 -6.59 7.66
CA PRO A 123 -3.80 -7.59 7.33
C PRO A 123 -3.80 -7.90 5.83
N PRO A 124 -3.68 -9.17 5.38
CA PRO A 124 -3.57 -9.51 3.97
C PRO A 124 -4.89 -9.39 3.18
N GLU A 125 -6.05 -9.49 3.85
CA GLU A 125 -7.35 -9.67 3.19
C GLU A 125 -7.71 -8.55 2.19
N PRO A 126 -7.55 -7.25 2.52
CA PRO A 126 -7.87 -6.17 1.57
C PRO A 126 -7.02 -6.25 0.29
N PHE A 127 -5.79 -6.75 0.38
CA PHE A 127 -4.89 -6.89 -0.76
C PHE A 127 -5.25 -8.10 -1.63
N LEU A 128 -5.54 -9.23 -0.99
CA LEU A 128 -5.90 -10.45 -1.68
C LEU A 128 -7.21 -10.30 -2.44
N GLU A 129 -8.17 -9.54 -1.91
CA GLU A 129 -9.41 -9.22 -2.62
C GLU A 129 -9.13 -8.41 -3.89
N MET A 130 -8.30 -7.37 -3.81
CA MET A 130 -7.93 -6.57 -4.98
C MET A 130 -7.16 -7.38 -6.03
N LEU A 131 -6.22 -8.24 -5.60
CA LEU A 131 -5.50 -9.13 -6.52
C LEU A 131 -6.44 -10.12 -7.22
N ARG A 132 -7.39 -10.72 -6.49
CA ARG A 132 -8.40 -11.63 -7.05
C ARG A 132 -9.33 -10.93 -8.04
N SER A 133 -9.55 -9.63 -7.88
CA SER A 133 -10.36 -8.82 -8.80
C SER A 133 -9.63 -8.47 -10.12
N GLY A 134 -8.38 -8.89 -10.30
CA GLY A 134 -7.62 -8.64 -11.52
C GLY A 134 -7.05 -7.23 -11.63
N LYS A 135 -7.13 -6.44 -10.56
CA LYS A 135 -6.58 -5.08 -10.52
C LYS A 135 -5.07 -5.07 -10.44
N ARG A 136 -4.46 -4.04 -11.02
CA ARG A 136 -3.03 -3.73 -10.94
C ARG A 136 -2.75 -3.06 -9.60
N LEU A 137 -1.71 -3.52 -8.90
CA LEU A 137 -1.28 -2.91 -7.64
C LEU A 137 -0.05 -2.04 -7.87
N VAL A 138 -0.11 -0.81 -7.36
CA VAL A 138 1.07 0.05 -7.17
C VAL A 138 1.37 0.09 -5.68
N VAL A 139 2.37 -0.70 -5.27
CA VAL A 139 2.81 -0.77 -3.88
C VAL A 139 3.86 0.31 -3.61
N CYS A 140 3.62 1.15 -2.61
CA CYS A 140 4.51 2.24 -2.23
C CYS A 140 4.71 2.31 -0.71
N GLY A 141 5.87 2.83 -0.32
CA GLY A 141 6.23 3.17 1.04
C GLY A 141 7.39 4.16 0.99
N LEU A 142 7.42 5.10 1.93
CA LEU A 142 8.54 6.01 2.18
C LEU A 142 9.11 5.68 3.55
#